data_AF-A0A1B6M3L1-F1
#
_entry.id   AF-A0A1B6M3L1-F1
#
_cell.length_a   1.000
_cell.length_b   1.000
_cell.length_c   1.000
_cell.angle_alpha   90.00
_cell.angle_beta   90.00
_cell.angle_gamma   90.00
#
_symmetry.space_group_name_H-M   'P 1'
#
loop_
_entity.id
_entity.type
_entity.pdbx_description
1 polymer ?
#
loop_
_entity_poly.entity_id
_entity_poly.type
_entity_poly.pdbx_seq_one_letter_code
_entity_poly.pdbx_strand_id
1 'polypeptide(L)'
;NQVGFFISEKDRQEAGCSKDSVPFPSTSPAENIVNSMTSSSTVRPIPTPQDVRPFKKAAPRKVLENNKGKKKGKTTILTDSPVLKALREEKETAKKKKRRVRSKKEG
;
A
#
# COMPACT_ATOMS: atom_id res chain seq x y z
N ASN A 1 10.83 12.73 -32.90
CA ASN A 1 11.09 13.75 -31.86
C ASN A 1 10.78 13.18 -30.49
N GLN A 2 11.75 12.52 -29.87
CA GLN A 2 11.62 11.96 -28.53
C GLN A 2 12.15 13.02 -27.55
N VAL A 3 11.28 13.63 -26.77
CA VAL A 3 11.67 14.65 -25.79
C VAL A 3 12.10 13.90 -24.53
N GLY A 4 13.40 13.65 -24.39
CA GLY A 4 13.98 13.03 -23.21
C GLY A 4 13.93 14.00 -22.02
N PHE A 5 13.41 13.55 -20.89
CA PHE A 5 13.45 14.29 -19.63
C PHE A 5 14.84 14.10 -19.02
N PHE A 6 15.76 15.04 -19.28
CA PHE A 6 17.08 15.05 -18.67
C PHE A 6 16.98 15.72 -17.29
N ILE A 7 17.10 14.90 -16.24
CA ILE A 7 17.27 15.41 -14.88
C ILE A 7 18.70 15.92 -14.77
N SER A 8 18.86 17.18 -14.35
CA SER A 8 20.17 17.80 -14.18
C SER A 8 20.91 17.13 -13.02
N GLU A 9 22.22 16.93 -13.16
CA GLU A 9 23.05 16.23 -12.17
C GLU A 9 23.03 16.92 -10.79
N LYS A 10 22.73 18.22 -10.77
CA LYS A 10 22.56 19.02 -9.54
C LYS A 10 21.29 18.69 -8.76
N ASP A 11 20.25 18.13 -9.40
CA ASP A 11 18.99 17.78 -8.75
C ASP A 11 19.04 16.39 -8.08
N ARG A 12 20.15 15.64 -8.25
CA ARG A 12 20.33 14.31 -7.64
C ARG A 12 20.69 14.34 -6.15
N GLN A 13 21.17 15.47 -5.62
CA GLN A 13 21.84 15.51 -4.32
C GLN A 13 20.95 15.86 -3.14
N GLU A 14 19.64 16.07 -3.34
CA GLU A 14 18.67 16.29 -2.25
C GLU A 14 17.85 15.05 -1.86
N ALA A 15 18.28 13.85 -2.25
CA ALA A 15 17.82 12.65 -1.56
C ALA A 15 18.52 12.56 -0.19
N GLY A 16 18.00 13.30 0.79
CA GLY A 16 18.41 13.25 2.19
C GLY A 16 18.20 11.86 2.79
N CYS A 17 19.10 10.93 2.48
CA CYS A 17 19.28 9.72 3.26
C CYS A 17 20.09 10.14 4.48
N SER A 18 19.43 10.22 5.65
CA SER A 18 20.11 10.45 6.92
C SER A 18 21.30 9.49 7.04
N LYS A 19 22.46 10.03 7.41
CA LYS A 19 23.69 9.26 7.63
C LYS A 19 23.69 8.48 8.96
N ASP A 20 22.52 8.27 9.54
CA ASP A 20 22.37 7.38 10.70
C ASP A 20 22.34 5.94 10.19
N SER A 21 23.52 5.52 9.73
CA SER A 21 23.90 4.13 9.53
C SER A 21 23.91 3.46 10.91
N VAL A 22 22.73 3.13 11.44
CA VAL A 22 22.64 2.01 12.37
C VAL A 22 23.00 0.76 11.56
N PRO A 23 24.07 0.04 11.90
CA PRO A 23 24.35 -1.22 11.23
C PRO A 23 23.16 -2.14 11.50
N PHE A 24 22.44 -2.49 10.43
CA PHE A 24 21.49 -3.59 10.48
C PHE A 24 22.28 -4.83 10.94
N PRO A 25 21.85 -5.55 11.99
CA PRO A 25 22.45 -6.83 12.29
C PRO A 25 22.15 -7.76 11.11
N SER A 26 23.18 -7.99 10.30
CA SER A 26 23.20 -9.02 9.27
C SER A 26 23.04 -10.36 9.99
N THR A 27 21.81 -10.85 10.06
CA THR A 27 21.55 -12.24 10.44
C THR A 27 21.71 -13.06 9.17
N SER A 28 22.97 -13.26 8.77
CA SER A 28 23.31 -14.45 8.00
C SER A 28 22.85 -15.66 8.81
N PRO A 29 22.20 -16.68 8.21
CA PRO A 29 22.02 -17.94 8.89
C PRO A 29 23.41 -18.56 9.03
N ALA A 30 24.07 -18.29 10.16
CA ALA A 30 25.22 -19.05 10.58
C ALA A 30 24.70 -20.44 10.93
N GLU A 31 24.96 -21.38 10.03
CA GLU A 31 24.86 -22.79 10.34
C GLU A 31 25.75 -23.12 11.55
N ASN A 32 25.32 -24.14 12.31
CA ASN A 32 25.91 -24.71 13.52
C ASN A 32 25.47 -24.10 14.84
N ILE A 33 24.21 -24.37 15.21
CA ILE A 33 23.84 -24.51 16.62
C ILE A 33 24.49 -25.80 17.12
N VAL A 34 25.61 -25.65 17.82
CA VAL A 34 26.22 -26.71 18.63
C VAL A 34 25.24 -27.06 19.76
N ASN A 35 24.92 -28.35 19.84
CA ASN A 35 24.04 -28.96 20.82
C ASN A 35 24.40 -28.57 22.27
N SER A 36 23.51 -27.84 22.94
CA SER A 36 23.52 -27.76 24.41
C SER A 36 22.85 -29.01 24.96
N MET A 37 23.65 -30.01 25.31
CA MET A 37 23.20 -31.15 26.10
C MET A 37 23.23 -30.81 27.58
N THR A 38 22.07 -30.48 28.15
CA THR A 38 21.80 -30.60 29.59
C THR A 38 20.58 -31.51 29.79
N SER A 39 20.89 -32.80 29.92
CA SER A 39 20.25 -33.79 30.82
C SER A 39 18.73 -33.69 31.05
N SER A 40 17.96 -34.19 30.10
CA SER A 40 16.75 -35.00 30.37
C SER A 40 16.53 -35.90 29.15
N SER A 41 17.06 -37.13 29.21
CA SER A 41 16.81 -38.15 28.20
C SER A 41 15.39 -38.70 28.38
N THR A 42 14.41 -37.90 27.98
CA THR A 42 13.17 -38.45 27.42
C THR A 42 13.39 -38.49 25.93
N VAL A 43 13.72 -39.67 25.40
CA VAL A 43 13.78 -39.94 23.97
C VAL A 43 12.39 -39.69 23.40
N ARG A 44 12.11 -38.44 23.02
CA ARG A 44 10.88 -38.12 22.30
C ARG A 44 11.05 -38.64 20.87
N PRO A 45 10.08 -39.39 20.35
CA PRO A 45 10.16 -39.90 18.99
C PRO A 45 10.33 -38.72 18.03
N ILE A 46 11.23 -38.88 17.05
CA ILE A 46 11.44 -37.90 15.99
C ILE A 46 10.13 -37.82 15.19
N PRO A 47 9.51 -36.64 15.05
CA PRO A 47 8.27 -36.52 14.30
C PRO A 47 8.53 -36.89 12.84
N THR A 48 7.73 -37.80 12.32
CA THR A 48 7.69 -38.12 10.91
C THR A 48 7.08 -36.94 10.13
N PRO A 49 7.35 -36.79 8.83
CA PRO A 49 6.72 -35.75 8.03
C PRO A 49 5.17 -35.80 8.07
N GLN A 50 4.60 -36.97 8.36
CA GLN A 50 3.16 -37.15 8.54
C GLN A 50 2.64 -36.56 9.86
N ASP A 51 3.49 -36.49 10.90
CA ASP A 51 3.17 -35.88 12.20
C ASP A 51 3.13 -34.35 12.12
N VAL A 52 3.80 -33.76 11.13
CA VAL A 52 3.77 -32.31 10.86
C VAL A 52 2.63 -32.00 9.91
N ARG A 53 1.40 -32.05 10.42
CA ARG A 53 0.24 -31.61 9.63
C ARG A 53 0.32 -30.09 9.42
N PRO A 54 0.14 -29.60 8.18
CA PRO A 54 0.06 -28.16 7.94
C PRO A 54 -1.06 -27.55 8.78
N PHE A 55 -0.76 -26.44 9.44
CA PHE A 55 -1.79 -25.66 10.13
C PHE A 55 -2.85 -25.19 9.14
N LYS A 56 -4.10 -25.12 9.60
CA LYS A 56 -5.19 -24.54 8.79
C LYS A 56 -4.81 -23.10 8.43
N LYS A 57 -4.99 -22.73 7.16
CA LYS A 57 -4.83 -21.34 6.74
C LYS A 57 -5.76 -20.43 7.55
N ALA A 58 -5.29 -19.21 7.80
CA ALA A 58 -6.11 -18.20 8.46
C ALA A 58 -7.42 -17.97 7.68
N ALA A 59 -8.49 -17.67 8.42
CA ALA A 59 -9.77 -17.30 7.83
C ALA A 59 -9.64 -16.01 6.99
N PRO A 60 -10.52 -15.80 6.00
CA PRO A 60 -10.60 -14.53 5.28
C PRO A 60 -10.74 -13.36 6.26
N ARG A 61 -10.10 -12.23 5.97
CA ARG A 61 -10.33 -11.01 6.74
C ARG A 61 -11.81 -10.63 6.64
N LYS A 62 -12.39 -10.17 7.75
CA LYS A 62 -13.77 -9.65 7.77
C LYS A 62 -13.89 -8.55 6.71
N VAL A 63 -14.66 -8.82 5.66
CA VAL A 63 -15.10 -7.81 4.71
C VAL A 63 -16.13 -7.00 5.49
N LEU A 64 -15.80 -5.78 5.90
CA LEU A 64 -16.85 -4.87 6.36
C LEU A 64 -17.78 -4.71 5.15
N GLU A 65 -19.06 -5.08 5.28
CA GLU A 65 -20.04 -5.01 4.17
C GLU A 65 -20.09 -3.61 3.52
N ASN A 66 -19.55 -2.62 4.24
CA ASN A 66 -19.39 -1.24 3.84
C ASN A 66 -17.94 -0.86 3.51
N ASN A 67 -17.17 -1.72 2.82
CA ASN A 67 -15.84 -1.42 2.25
C ASN A 67 -15.88 -0.34 1.14
N LYS A 68 -16.63 0.74 1.37
CA LYS A 68 -16.47 2.01 0.67
C LYS A 68 -15.15 2.56 1.18
N GLY A 69 -14.05 2.27 0.47
CA GLY A 69 -12.74 2.81 0.79
C GLY A 69 -12.79 4.32 1.08
N LYS A 70 -11.75 4.85 1.74
CA LYS A 70 -11.70 6.27 2.14
C LYS A 70 -12.16 7.17 1.00
N LYS A 71 -13.21 7.98 1.24
CA LYS A 71 -13.75 8.92 0.25
C LYS A 71 -12.63 9.85 -0.20
N LYS A 72 -12.36 9.91 -1.51
CA LYS A 72 -11.36 10.84 -2.06
C LYS A 72 -11.74 12.27 -1.66
N GLY A 73 -10.79 12.99 -1.06
CA GLY A 73 -10.95 14.42 -0.76
C GLY A 73 -11.15 15.23 -2.03
N LYS A 74 -11.96 16.29 -1.96
CA LYS A 74 -12.09 17.25 -3.06
C LYS A 74 -11.05 18.36 -2.84
N THR A 75 -10.19 18.60 -3.82
CA THR A 75 -9.30 19.76 -3.83
C THR A 75 -9.92 20.88 -4.65
N THR A 76 -9.77 22.12 -4.18
CA THR A 76 -10.14 23.33 -4.90
C THR A 76 -8.88 24.16 -5.12
N ILE A 77 -8.69 24.66 -6.33
CA ILE A 77 -7.62 25.60 -6.63
C ILE A 77 -8.04 26.96 -6.05
N LEU A 78 -7.14 27.59 -5.30
CA LEU A 78 -7.39 28.82 -4.52
C LEU A 78 -7.39 30.10 -5.38
N THR A 79 -6.91 30.03 -6.61
CA THR A 79 -6.73 31.19 -7.49
C THR A 79 -7.81 31.28 -8.56
N ASP A 80 -8.25 32.51 -8.86
CA ASP A 80 -9.23 32.79 -9.91
C ASP A 80 -8.56 32.92 -11.27
N SER A 81 -8.30 31.78 -11.91
CA SER A 81 -7.86 31.70 -13.31
C SER A 81 -9.07 31.61 -14.26
N PRO A 82 -9.02 32.17 -15.49
CA PRO A 82 -10.06 31.93 -16.49
C PRO A 82 -10.29 30.44 -16.75
N VAL A 83 -9.25 29.61 -16.68
CA VAL A 83 -9.34 28.14 -16.79
C VAL A 83 -10.19 27.55 -15.66
N LEU A 84 -10.08 28.10 -14.46
CA LEU A 84 -10.86 27.65 -13.31
C LEU A 84 -12.35 27.97 -13.46
N LYS A 85 -12.69 29.14 -14.02
CA LYS A 85 -14.07 29.53 -14.32
C LYS A 85 -14.72 28.54 -15.29
N ALA A 86 -14.05 28.26 -16.41
CA ALA A 86 -14.50 27.27 -17.38
C ALA A 86 -14.73 25.88 -16.75
N LEU A 87 -13.79 25.41 -15.91
CA LEU A 87 -13.92 24.13 -15.21
C LEU A 87 -15.09 24.09 -14.19
N ARG A 88 -15.44 25.23 -13.57
CA ARG A 88 -16.60 25.32 -12.66
C ARG A 88 -17.90 25.22 -13.45
N GLU A 89 -18.02 25.98 -14.54
CA GLU A 89 -19.20 25.99 -15.42
C GLU A 89 -19.47 24.61 -16.05
N GLU A 90 -18.42 23.95 -16.54
CA GLU A 90 -18.52 22.58 -17.08
C GLU A 90 -19.03 21.59 -16.01
N LYS A 91 -18.52 21.68 -14.78
CA LYS A 91 -18.98 20.83 -13.68
C LYS A 91 -20.43 21.10 -13.31
N GLU A 92 -20.88 22.35 -13.33
CA GLU A 92 -22.26 22.71 -13.03
C GLU A 92 -23.25 22.25 -14.10
N THR A 93 -22.91 22.46 -15.37
CA THR A 93 -23.72 22.00 -16.50
C THR A 93 -23.84 20.47 -16.51
N ALA A 94 -22.75 19.75 -16.26
CA ALA A 94 -22.75 18.30 -16.13
C ALA A 94 -23.64 17.82 -14.96
N LYS A 95 -23.59 18.47 -13.79
CA LYS A 95 -24.47 18.17 -12.66
C LYS A 95 -25.94 18.42 -12.99
N LYS A 96 -26.25 19.55 -13.64
CA LYS A 96 -27.63 19.89 -14.06
C LYS A 96 -28.16 18.84 -15.04
N LYS A 97 -27.36 18.43 -16.03
CA LYS A 97 -27.73 17.36 -16.98
C LYS A 97 -28.00 16.04 -16.26
N LYS A 98 -27.13 15.62 -15.33
CA LYS A 98 -27.32 14.39 -14.55
C LYS A 98 -28.60 14.42 -13.71
N ARG A 99 -28.92 15.55 -13.07
CA ARG A 99 -30.18 15.72 -12.31
C ARG A 99 -31.41 15.55 -13.20
N ARG A 100 -31.42 16.17 -14.39
CA ARG A 100 -32.53 16.05 -15.36
C ARG A 100 -32.72 14.61 -15.86
N VAL A 101 -31.64 13.87 -16.08
CA VAL A 101 -31.72 12.46 -16.51
C VAL A 101 -32.30 11.60 -15.39
N ARG A 102 -31.87 11.80 -14.13
CA ARG A 102 -32.42 11.09 -12.98
C ARG A 102 -33.90 11.37 -12.78
N SER A 103 -34.33 12.63 -12.83
CA SER A 103 -35.74 12.99 -12.67
C SER A 103 -36.64 12.46 -13.78
N LYS A 104 -36.10 12.15 -14.97
CA LYS A 104 -36.83 11.50 -16.06
C LYS A 104 -36.87 9.97 -15.98
N LYS A 105 -36.01 9.36 -15.14
CA LYS A 105 -35.94 7.91 -14.97
C LYS A 105 -36.82 7.44 -13.80
N GLU A 106 -37.10 8.32 -12.85
CA GLU A 106 -37.85 8.02 -11.62
C GLU A 106 -39.34 8.41 -11.70
N GLY A 107 -39.80 9.04 -12.78
CA GLY A 107 -41.22 9.31 -13.06
C GLY A 107 -41.63 8.70 -14.38
#